data_AF-A0A960JRF3-F1
#
_entry.id   AF-A0A960JRF3-F1
#
_cell.length_a   1.000
_cell.length_b   1.000
_cell.length_c   1.000
_cell.angle_alpha   90.00
_cell.angle_beta   90.00
_cell.angle_gamma   90.00
#
_symmetry.space_group_name_H-M   'P 1'
#
loop_
_entity.id
_entity.type
_entity.pdbx_description
1 polymer ?
#
loop_
_entity_poly.entity_id
_entity_poly.type
_entity_poly.pdbx_seq_one_letter_code
_entity_poly.pdbx_strand_id
1 'polypeptide(L)'
;TARYGDLVLPATTQVEHLDLGIAWGHLYLSLNQPAIEPVGDALPNTEIFRRLAAEMGLTNPGLTESDETMIRSLLDSDHPWMDGITFESLEARTWQRLNVEPGHRPNVDAPPDTDDQRLRLGPLRYQAGAETPPGAEDGRYPLALISRKQHLKFLNANYAAFPEHQPAAGRPLVQLHRDDAVQRGIDDGDEVRVFNDRGAITLQCELSDDVQPGLVAVPFGWWHRSSPEGRGVNALTNPTPHDDDDVGSAAFHDTLVEVRPV
;
A
#
# COMPACT_ATOMS: atom_id res chain seq x y z
N THR A 1 -10.06 -8.10 -5.71
CA THR A 1 -11.22 -7.23 -5.45
C THR A 1 -12.17 -7.17 -6.63
N ALA A 2 -11.84 -6.51 -7.76
CA ALA A 2 -12.79 -6.31 -8.87
C ALA A 2 -13.49 -7.59 -9.39
N ARG A 3 -12.79 -8.74 -9.45
CA ARG A 3 -13.38 -10.04 -9.85
C ARG A 3 -14.52 -10.54 -8.96
N TYR A 4 -14.62 -10.04 -7.74
CA TYR A 4 -15.64 -10.41 -6.75
C TYR A 4 -16.72 -9.32 -6.59
N GLY A 5 -16.65 -8.22 -7.35
CA GLY A 5 -17.67 -7.18 -7.31
C GLY A 5 -18.83 -7.51 -8.22
N ASP A 6 -20.05 -7.23 -7.75
CA ASP A 6 -21.27 -7.31 -8.59
C ASP A 6 -21.27 -6.24 -9.68
N LEU A 7 -20.64 -5.10 -9.39
CA LEU A 7 -20.46 -3.96 -10.29
C LEU A 7 -19.00 -3.52 -10.30
N VAL A 8 -18.50 -3.21 -11.49
CA VAL A 8 -17.17 -2.63 -11.71
C VAL A 8 -17.36 -1.38 -12.55
N LEU A 9 -17.05 -0.22 -11.98
CA LEU A 9 -17.15 1.08 -12.66
C LEU A 9 -15.75 1.51 -13.14
N PRO A 10 -15.55 1.75 -14.44
CA PRO A 10 -14.25 2.15 -14.97
C PRO A 10 -13.92 3.59 -14.56
N ALA A 11 -12.79 3.76 -13.87
CA ALA A 11 -12.27 5.08 -13.50
C ALA A 11 -11.13 5.49 -14.44
N THR A 12 -10.99 6.78 -14.68
CA THR A 12 -9.86 7.37 -15.43
C THR A 12 -8.52 7.13 -14.73
N THR A 13 -7.47 6.99 -15.51
CA THR A 13 -6.08 7.13 -15.07
C THR A 13 -5.74 8.61 -14.88
N GLN A 14 -4.59 8.89 -14.23
CA GLN A 14 -4.18 10.27 -13.90
C GLN A 14 -4.13 11.20 -15.12
N VAL A 15 -3.74 10.70 -16.30
CA VAL A 15 -3.54 11.55 -17.50
C VAL A 15 -4.85 11.94 -18.20
N GLU A 16 -5.99 11.47 -17.72
CA GLU A 16 -7.30 11.61 -18.37
C GLU A 16 -8.25 12.58 -17.65
N HIS A 17 -7.87 13.17 -16.51
CA HIS A 17 -8.78 14.00 -15.72
C HIS A 17 -8.11 15.18 -15.03
N LEU A 18 -8.91 16.17 -14.65
CA LEU A 18 -8.48 17.32 -13.85
C LEU A 18 -8.34 16.89 -12.38
N ASP A 19 -7.24 17.24 -11.72
CA ASP A 19 -7.04 16.94 -10.30
C ASP A 19 -6.07 17.93 -9.63
N LEU A 20 -6.15 18.08 -8.31
CA LEU A 20 -5.21 18.84 -7.50
C LEU A 20 -4.32 17.88 -6.70
N GLY A 21 -3.10 17.67 -7.19
CA GLY A 21 -2.09 16.87 -6.52
C GLY A 21 -1.50 17.57 -5.31
N ILE A 22 -1.72 16.97 -4.14
CA ILE A 22 -0.97 17.24 -2.92
C ILE A 22 0.07 16.14 -2.72
N ALA A 23 1.14 16.44 -2.00
CA ALA A 23 2.20 15.46 -1.80
C ALA A 23 2.53 15.19 -0.35
N TRP A 24 2.82 13.92 -0.11
CA TRP A 24 3.43 13.44 1.12
C TRP A 24 4.95 13.59 1.04
N GLY A 25 5.51 14.45 1.88
CA GLY A 25 6.97 14.62 2.00
C GLY A 25 7.58 15.73 1.14
N HIS A 26 6.78 16.55 0.46
CA HIS A 26 7.26 17.80 -0.14
C HIS A 26 6.22 18.93 -0.08
N LEU A 27 6.67 20.16 -0.24
CA LEU A 27 5.88 21.39 -0.01
C LEU A 27 5.36 21.99 -1.32
N TYR A 28 4.85 21.16 -2.25
CA TYR A 28 4.36 21.62 -3.54
C TYR A 28 2.94 21.15 -3.76
N LEU A 29 2.14 22.04 -4.35
CA LEU A 29 0.87 21.74 -4.96
C LEU A 29 1.06 21.65 -6.46
N SER A 30 0.36 20.72 -7.10
CA SER A 30 0.38 20.54 -8.55
C SER A 30 -1.03 20.42 -9.10
N LEU A 31 -1.33 21.13 -10.17
CA LEU A 31 -2.55 20.93 -10.93
C LEU A 31 -2.28 19.90 -12.03
N ASN A 32 -2.98 18.78 -11.97
CA ASN A 32 -3.00 17.78 -13.02
C ASN A 32 -4.03 18.17 -14.07
N GLN A 33 -3.57 18.52 -15.27
CA GLN A 33 -4.44 18.78 -16.41
C GLN A 33 -4.58 17.50 -17.25
N PRO A 34 -5.77 17.22 -17.80
CA PRO A 34 -5.95 16.07 -18.69
C PRO A 34 -5.07 16.22 -19.93
N ALA A 35 -4.21 15.23 -20.17
CA ALA A 35 -3.35 15.18 -21.35
C ALA A 35 -4.04 14.48 -22.54
N ILE A 36 -5.01 13.62 -22.25
CA ILE A 36 -5.88 12.95 -23.21
C ILE A 36 -7.32 12.95 -22.69
N GLU A 37 -8.27 12.72 -23.58
CA GLU A 37 -9.67 12.43 -23.18
C GLU A 37 -9.77 11.07 -22.47
N PRO A 38 -10.74 10.88 -21.57
CA PRO A 38 -11.04 9.57 -20.99
C PRO A 38 -11.23 8.47 -22.04
N VAL A 39 -10.59 7.33 -21.84
CA VAL A 39 -10.64 6.19 -22.76
C VAL A 39 -11.85 5.32 -22.49
N GLY A 40 -12.62 5.03 -23.56
CA GLY A 40 -13.81 4.19 -23.48
C GLY A 40 -14.91 4.84 -22.67
N ASP A 41 -15.51 4.09 -21.74
CA ASP A 41 -16.56 4.58 -20.84
C ASP A 41 -16.00 5.02 -19.46
N ALA A 42 -14.67 5.18 -19.34
CA ALA A 42 -14.04 5.60 -18.10
C ALA A 42 -14.45 7.03 -17.71
N LEU A 43 -14.65 7.26 -16.41
CA LEU A 43 -15.01 8.57 -15.87
C LEU A 43 -14.08 8.94 -14.70
N PRO A 44 -13.85 10.24 -14.45
CA PRO A 44 -13.25 10.69 -13.19
C PRO A 44 -14.05 10.17 -11.99
N ASN A 45 -13.37 9.82 -10.90
CA ASN A 45 -14.06 9.33 -9.69
C ASN A 45 -15.10 10.34 -9.20
N THR A 46 -14.80 11.64 -9.26
CA THR A 46 -15.72 12.73 -8.94
C THR A 46 -17.01 12.64 -9.75
N GLU A 47 -16.93 12.45 -11.07
CA GLU A 47 -18.10 12.26 -11.94
C GLU A 47 -18.89 11.00 -11.60
N ILE A 48 -18.21 9.88 -11.31
CA ILE A 48 -18.87 8.63 -10.86
C ILE A 48 -19.68 8.89 -9.59
N PHE A 49 -19.07 9.53 -8.59
CA PHE A 49 -19.74 9.82 -7.32
C PHE A 49 -20.90 10.82 -7.47
N ARG A 50 -20.79 11.81 -8.35
CA ARG A 50 -21.91 12.74 -8.65
C ARG A 50 -23.12 12.02 -9.23
N ARG A 51 -22.90 11.10 -10.16
CA ARG A 51 -23.99 10.28 -10.74
C ARG A 51 -24.63 9.37 -9.70
N LEU A 52 -23.82 8.70 -8.87
CA LEU A 52 -24.32 7.86 -7.79
C LEU A 52 -25.12 8.68 -6.76
N ALA A 53 -24.63 9.85 -6.39
CA ALA A 53 -25.33 10.75 -5.47
C ALA A 53 -26.70 11.17 -6.00
N ALA A 54 -26.80 11.50 -7.29
CA ALA A 54 -28.06 11.84 -7.94
C ALA A 54 -29.06 10.68 -7.90
N GLU A 55 -28.63 9.45 -8.23
CA GLU A 55 -29.49 8.26 -8.18
C GLU A 55 -29.91 7.90 -6.75
N MET A 56 -29.09 8.21 -5.75
CA MET A 56 -29.41 8.04 -4.33
C MET A 56 -30.28 9.18 -3.76
N GLY A 57 -30.58 10.21 -4.55
CA GLY A 57 -31.33 11.39 -4.09
C GLY A 57 -30.57 12.25 -3.08
N LEU A 58 -29.23 12.20 -3.08
CA LEU A 58 -28.38 13.02 -2.21
C LEU A 58 -28.19 14.41 -2.84
N THR A 59 -28.38 15.46 -2.05
CA THR A 59 -28.41 16.85 -2.53
C THR A 59 -27.34 17.76 -1.93
N ASN A 60 -26.30 17.20 -1.30
CA ASN A 60 -25.21 18.01 -0.75
C ASN A 60 -24.47 18.74 -1.88
N PRO A 61 -24.14 20.03 -1.75
CA PRO A 61 -23.51 20.82 -2.82
C PRO A 61 -22.25 20.18 -3.40
N GLY A 62 -21.34 19.69 -2.54
CA GLY A 62 -20.11 19.00 -2.96
C GLY A 62 -20.33 17.70 -3.76
N LEU A 63 -21.56 17.17 -3.82
CA LEU A 63 -21.94 16.03 -4.65
C LEU A 63 -22.51 16.45 -6.03
N THR A 64 -22.48 17.73 -6.35
CA THR A 64 -22.98 18.28 -7.63
C THR A 64 -22.01 19.23 -8.32
N GLU A 65 -21.03 19.75 -7.58
CA GLU A 65 -20.03 20.70 -8.06
C GLU A 65 -19.14 20.11 -9.17
N SER A 66 -18.58 20.97 -10.02
CA SER A 66 -17.59 20.54 -11.00
C SER A 66 -16.22 20.32 -10.34
N ASP A 67 -15.35 19.53 -10.97
CA ASP A 67 -13.98 19.30 -10.50
C ASP A 67 -13.22 20.63 -10.33
N GLU A 68 -13.37 21.57 -11.26
CA GLU A 68 -12.77 22.91 -11.16
C GLU A 68 -13.32 23.69 -9.95
N THR A 69 -14.64 23.66 -9.72
CA THR A 69 -15.26 24.34 -8.57
C THR A 69 -14.72 23.79 -7.26
N MET A 70 -14.59 22.47 -7.14
CA MET A 70 -14.01 21.82 -5.97
C MET A 70 -12.56 22.24 -5.74
N ILE A 71 -11.73 22.24 -6.79
CA ILE A 71 -10.33 22.68 -6.70
C ILE A 71 -10.24 24.15 -6.27
N ARG A 72 -11.05 25.03 -6.87
CA ARG A 72 -11.11 26.44 -6.48
C ARG A 72 -11.49 26.61 -5.02
N SER A 73 -12.48 25.86 -4.54
CA SER A 73 -12.88 25.89 -3.13
C SER A 73 -11.77 25.39 -2.20
N LEU A 74 -10.97 24.39 -2.61
CA LEU A 74 -9.83 23.90 -1.83
C LEU A 74 -8.67 24.91 -1.77
N LEU A 75 -8.49 25.70 -2.83
CA LEU A 75 -7.46 26.74 -2.90
C LEU A 75 -7.89 28.04 -2.20
N ASP A 76 -9.18 28.26 -1.99
CA ASP A 76 -9.74 29.40 -1.26
C ASP A 76 -9.50 29.26 0.25
N SER A 77 -8.25 29.52 0.65
CA SER A 77 -7.76 29.37 2.02
C SER A 77 -7.05 30.66 2.45
N ASP A 78 -7.32 31.11 3.67
CA ASP A 78 -6.66 32.24 4.33
C ASP A 78 -5.32 31.87 4.99
N HIS A 79 -4.92 30.60 4.91
CA HIS A 79 -3.67 30.14 5.48
C HIS A 79 -2.45 30.77 4.77
N PRO A 80 -1.48 31.38 5.47
CA PRO A 80 -0.36 32.11 4.86
C PRO A 80 0.49 31.28 3.88
N TRP A 81 0.56 29.96 4.07
CA TRP A 81 1.26 29.05 3.15
C TRP A 81 0.61 28.93 1.77
N MET A 82 -0.66 29.33 1.64
CA MET A 82 -1.42 29.34 0.39
C MET A 82 -1.36 30.68 -0.33
N ASP A 83 -0.74 31.71 0.27
CA ASP A 83 -0.65 33.06 -0.30
C ASP A 83 -0.11 33.03 -1.74
N GLY A 84 -0.91 33.56 -2.66
CA GLY A 84 -0.56 33.65 -4.07
C GLY A 84 -0.63 32.32 -4.85
N ILE A 85 -1.19 31.26 -4.27
CA ILE A 85 -1.52 30.02 -4.97
C ILE A 85 -3.00 30.08 -5.36
N THR A 86 -3.28 30.23 -6.66
CA THR A 86 -4.64 30.22 -7.20
C THR A 86 -4.78 29.13 -8.26
N PHE A 87 -6.01 28.86 -8.69
CA PHE A 87 -6.24 27.94 -9.79
C PHE A 87 -5.49 28.42 -11.05
N GLU A 88 -5.57 29.71 -11.37
CA GLU A 88 -4.91 30.33 -12.52
C GLU A 88 -3.39 30.27 -12.41
N SER A 89 -2.83 30.46 -11.21
CA SER A 89 -1.38 30.37 -11.02
C SER A 89 -0.87 28.95 -11.26
N LEU A 90 -1.64 27.94 -10.82
CA LEU A 90 -1.32 26.53 -11.04
C LEU A 90 -1.62 26.10 -12.48
N GLU A 91 -2.65 26.63 -13.14
CA GLU A 91 -2.91 26.38 -14.56
C GLU A 91 -1.75 26.85 -15.43
N ALA A 92 -1.22 28.04 -15.15
CA ALA A 92 -0.09 28.61 -15.89
C ALA A 92 1.25 27.92 -15.61
N ARG A 93 1.46 27.36 -14.41
CA ARG A 93 2.76 26.84 -13.96
C ARG A 93 2.80 25.33 -13.75
N THR A 94 1.66 24.65 -13.77
CA THR A 94 1.39 23.26 -13.36
C THR A 94 1.68 22.91 -11.90
N TRP A 95 2.56 23.65 -11.23
CA TRP A 95 2.88 23.45 -9.82
C TRP A 95 3.32 24.76 -9.16
N GLN A 96 3.16 24.82 -7.84
CA GLN A 96 3.63 25.93 -7.02
C GLN A 96 4.05 25.42 -5.64
N ARG A 97 5.17 25.95 -5.14
CA ARG A 97 5.61 25.67 -3.77
C ARG A 97 4.71 26.42 -2.79
N LEU A 98 4.33 25.77 -1.70
CA LEU A 98 3.74 26.43 -0.54
C LEU A 98 4.66 27.55 -0.04
N ASN A 99 4.07 28.64 0.45
CA ASN A 99 4.77 29.79 1.03
C ASN A 99 5.25 29.48 2.45
N VAL A 100 6.12 28.47 2.55
CA VAL A 100 6.76 28.01 3.78
C VAL A 100 8.17 28.55 3.83
N GLU A 101 8.54 29.21 4.93
CA GLU A 101 9.87 29.76 5.13
C GLU A 101 10.99 28.73 4.88
N PRO A 102 12.08 29.11 4.20
CA PRO A 102 13.22 28.23 4.02
C PRO A 102 13.73 27.69 5.36
N GLY A 103 13.94 26.38 5.44
CA GLY A 103 14.46 25.73 6.65
C GLY A 103 13.40 25.41 7.71
N HIS A 104 12.12 25.66 7.46
CA HIS A 104 11.05 25.13 8.32
C HIS A 104 11.12 23.60 8.39
N ARG A 105 11.12 23.07 9.61
CA ARG A 105 11.16 21.63 9.91
C ARG A 105 9.87 21.23 10.63
N PRO A 106 8.88 20.70 9.88
CA PRO A 106 7.66 20.16 10.46
C PRO A 106 7.99 19.16 11.57
N ASN A 107 7.27 19.24 12.70
CA ASN A 107 7.42 18.38 13.88
C ASN A 107 8.79 18.41 14.58
N VAL A 108 9.70 19.31 14.18
CA VAL A 108 10.99 19.55 14.87
C VAL A 108 11.01 20.95 15.48
N ASP A 109 10.50 21.95 14.76
CA ASP A 109 10.48 23.34 15.24
C ASP A 109 9.34 23.61 16.23
N ALA A 110 8.31 22.75 16.24
CA ALA A 110 7.21 22.80 17.20
C ALA A 110 7.47 21.84 18.37
N PRO A 111 7.23 22.26 19.63
CA PRO A 111 7.25 21.33 20.76
C PRO A 111 6.18 20.24 20.59
N PRO A 112 6.37 19.05 21.17
CA PRO A 112 5.34 18.02 21.21
C PRO A 112 4.02 18.57 21.79
N ASP A 113 2.90 18.20 21.17
CA ASP A 113 1.56 18.58 21.60
C ASP A 113 1.14 17.80 22.87
N THR A 114 1.76 18.18 23.98
CA THR A 114 1.61 17.59 25.31
C THR A 114 1.67 18.70 26.35
N ASP A 115 0.96 18.55 27.47
CA ASP A 115 0.83 19.58 28.50
C ASP A 115 2.18 20.14 29.02
N ASP A 116 3.24 19.32 29.01
CA ASP A 116 4.59 19.68 29.47
C ASP A 116 5.61 19.81 28.33
N GLN A 117 5.16 19.77 27.06
CA GLN A 117 5.99 19.86 25.86
C GLN A 117 7.10 18.79 25.78
N ARG A 118 6.87 17.60 26.34
CA ARG A 118 7.82 16.48 26.31
C ARG A 118 7.27 15.30 25.52
N LEU A 119 8.13 14.73 24.68
CA LEU A 119 7.84 13.52 23.92
C LEU A 119 7.47 12.36 24.88
N ARG A 120 6.33 11.74 24.63
CA ARG A 120 5.89 10.52 25.32
C ARG A 120 6.40 9.31 24.53
N LEU A 121 7.36 8.58 25.09
CA LEU A 121 7.88 7.35 24.46
C LEU A 121 7.01 6.12 24.71
N GLY A 122 5.97 6.24 25.54
CA GLY A 122 5.18 5.11 26.01
C GLY A 122 5.99 4.15 26.91
N PRO A 123 5.40 2.99 27.27
CA PRO A 123 6.13 1.95 27.98
C PRO A 123 7.19 1.33 27.06
N LEU A 124 8.48 1.46 27.42
CA LEU A 124 9.59 0.82 26.71
C LEU A 124 9.71 -0.66 27.09
N ARG A 125 8.64 -1.44 26.87
CA ARG A 125 8.58 -2.87 27.16
C ARG A 125 8.32 -3.63 25.86
N TYR A 126 9.19 -4.57 25.55
CA TYR A 126 8.94 -5.50 24.46
C TYR A 126 7.83 -6.47 24.86
N GLN A 127 6.85 -6.62 23.98
CA GLN A 127 5.85 -7.68 24.02
C GLN A 127 6.00 -8.47 22.72
N ALA A 128 6.14 -9.78 22.83
CA ALA A 128 6.18 -10.64 21.65
C ALA A 128 4.79 -10.70 21.02
N GLY A 129 4.73 -10.72 19.69
CA GLY A 129 3.49 -11.02 18.99
C GLY A 129 3.06 -12.48 19.21
N ALA A 130 1.81 -12.78 18.85
CA ALA A 130 1.24 -14.11 19.01
C ALA A 130 1.91 -15.15 18.09
N GLU A 131 2.52 -14.70 17.00
CA GLU A 131 3.16 -15.52 15.98
C GLU A 131 4.62 -15.08 15.71
N THR A 132 5.34 -14.66 16.76
CA THR A 132 6.76 -14.28 16.69
C THR A 132 7.61 -15.42 17.24
N PRO A 133 8.60 -16.00 16.52
CA PRO A 133 9.44 -17.08 17.06
C PRO A 133 10.11 -16.72 18.39
N PRO A 134 10.16 -17.63 19.39
CA PRO A 134 9.64 -19.02 19.37
C PRO A 134 8.14 -19.13 19.70
N GLY A 135 7.43 -18.02 19.77
CA GLY A 135 6.14 -17.77 20.42
C GLY A 135 4.87 -18.45 19.90
N ALA A 136 4.94 -19.46 19.02
CA ALA A 136 3.82 -20.39 18.88
C ALA A 136 3.97 -21.52 19.90
N GLU A 137 3.00 -21.65 20.81
CA GLU A 137 3.02 -22.63 21.91
C GLU A 137 3.15 -24.09 21.44
N ASP A 138 2.80 -24.40 20.17
CA ASP A 138 2.76 -25.76 19.63
C ASP A 138 3.94 -26.13 18.70
N GLY A 139 4.79 -25.16 18.33
CA GLY A 139 5.94 -25.38 17.45
C GLY A 139 5.62 -25.92 16.04
N ARG A 140 4.36 -25.84 15.57
CA ARG A 140 3.95 -26.42 14.27
C ARG A 140 4.51 -25.70 13.05
N TYR A 141 4.76 -24.40 13.19
CA TYR A 141 5.23 -23.52 12.11
C TYR A 141 6.50 -22.80 12.55
N PRO A 142 7.69 -23.30 12.19
CA PRO A 142 8.94 -22.81 12.76
C PRO A 142 9.49 -21.56 12.07
N LEU A 143 8.94 -21.14 10.93
CA LEU A 143 9.48 -20.05 10.14
C LEU A 143 8.62 -18.78 10.24
N ALA A 144 9.26 -17.63 10.47
CA ALA A 144 8.59 -16.33 10.38
C ALA A 144 8.40 -15.93 8.91
N LEU A 145 7.25 -15.33 8.58
CA LEU A 145 6.96 -14.80 7.25
C LEU A 145 7.06 -13.27 7.23
N ILE A 146 7.83 -12.75 6.27
CA ILE A 146 7.76 -11.33 5.90
C ILE A 146 7.17 -11.16 4.51
N SER A 147 6.11 -10.34 4.42
CA SER A 147 5.52 -9.91 3.16
C SER A 147 6.14 -8.58 2.72
N ARG A 148 7.34 -8.61 2.12
CA ARG A 148 8.13 -7.40 1.85
C ARG A 148 7.76 -6.72 0.53
N LYS A 149 7.94 -5.40 0.47
CA LYS A 149 8.01 -4.69 -0.82
C LYS A 149 9.32 -5.08 -1.49
N GLN A 150 9.24 -5.69 -2.67
CA GLN A 150 10.44 -6.07 -3.44
C GLN A 150 10.41 -5.48 -4.85
N HIS A 151 9.24 -5.47 -5.49
CA HIS A 151 9.16 -5.15 -6.90
C HIS A 151 9.28 -3.63 -7.16
N LEU A 152 10.30 -3.24 -7.94
CA LEU A 152 10.64 -1.85 -8.26
C LEU A 152 9.57 -1.13 -9.09
N LYS A 153 8.95 -1.83 -10.05
CA LYS A 153 7.96 -1.24 -10.98
C LYS A 153 6.51 -1.42 -10.56
N PHE A 154 6.25 -2.07 -9.42
CA PHE A 154 4.88 -2.18 -8.91
C PHE A 154 4.68 -1.08 -7.87
N LEU A 155 3.46 -0.58 -7.74
CA LEU A 155 3.06 0.27 -6.60
C LEU A 155 1.91 -0.44 -5.90
N ASN A 156 2.20 -1.09 -4.77
CA ASN A 156 1.34 -2.16 -4.23
C ASN A 156 1.03 -3.20 -5.32
N ALA A 157 -0.25 -3.48 -5.60
CA ALA A 157 -0.69 -4.35 -6.69
C ALA A 157 -0.92 -3.62 -8.03
N ASN A 158 -0.73 -2.29 -8.07
CA ASN A 158 -0.80 -1.53 -9.30
C ASN A 158 0.39 -1.87 -10.19
N TYR A 159 0.16 -1.77 -11.49
CA TYR A 159 1.11 -2.05 -12.55
C TYR A 159 1.56 -3.52 -12.70
N ALA A 160 1.13 -4.43 -11.82
CA ALA A 160 1.40 -5.86 -11.95
C ALA A 160 0.72 -6.53 -13.16
N ALA A 161 -0.09 -5.78 -13.92
CA ALA A 161 -0.69 -6.26 -15.17
C ALA A 161 0.22 -6.10 -16.39
N PHE A 162 1.14 -5.13 -16.36
CA PHE A 162 1.94 -4.74 -17.52
C PHE A 162 3.08 -5.75 -17.74
N PRO A 163 3.16 -6.41 -18.90
CA PRO A 163 4.22 -7.38 -19.21
C PRO A 163 5.62 -6.77 -19.06
N GLU A 164 5.80 -5.50 -19.43
CA GLU A 164 7.07 -4.78 -19.38
C GLU A 164 7.52 -4.47 -17.94
N HIS A 165 6.58 -4.58 -16.99
CA HIS A 165 6.84 -4.40 -15.58
C HIS A 165 7.10 -5.72 -14.85
N GLN A 166 6.91 -6.87 -15.49
CA GLN A 166 7.19 -8.16 -14.87
C GLN A 166 8.71 -8.37 -14.71
N PRO A 167 9.15 -9.05 -13.64
CA PRO A 167 10.53 -9.52 -13.53
C PRO A 167 10.77 -10.64 -14.56
N ALA A 168 12.04 -10.98 -14.80
CA ALA A 168 12.40 -12.05 -15.74
C ALA A 168 11.72 -13.40 -15.43
N ALA A 169 11.53 -13.71 -14.14
CA ALA A 169 10.82 -14.91 -13.70
C ALA A 169 9.32 -14.91 -14.06
N GLY A 170 8.71 -13.74 -14.28
CA GLY A 170 7.28 -13.58 -14.58
C GLY A 170 6.32 -13.98 -13.45
N ARG A 171 6.84 -14.33 -12.27
CA ARG A 171 6.10 -14.83 -11.11
C ARG A 171 6.76 -14.39 -9.79
N PRO A 172 6.03 -14.38 -8.67
CA PRO A 172 6.64 -14.21 -7.35
C PRO A 172 7.50 -15.42 -7.02
N LEU A 173 8.61 -15.17 -6.32
CA LEU A 173 9.49 -16.19 -5.76
C LEU A 173 9.39 -16.15 -4.23
N VAL A 174 9.59 -17.29 -3.58
CA VAL A 174 9.78 -17.36 -2.13
C VAL A 174 11.27 -17.46 -1.84
N GLN A 175 11.78 -16.55 -1.01
CA GLN A 175 13.17 -16.54 -0.61
C GLN A 175 13.37 -17.34 0.68
N LEU A 176 14.36 -18.25 0.67
CA LEU A 176 14.78 -19.04 1.82
C LEU A 176 16.29 -18.93 2.04
N HIS A 177 16.70 -18.99 3.30
CA HIS A 177 18.10 -19.24 3.61
C HIS A 177 18.49 -20.68 3.27
N ARG A 178 19.74 -20.90 2.85
CA ARG A 178 20.24 -22.23 2.46
C ARG A 178 20.08 -23.28 3.56
N ASP A 179 20.33 -22.91 4.81
CA ASP A 179 20.23 -23.85 5.94
C ASP A 179 18.80 -24.38 6.15
N ASP A 180 17.79 -23.51 6.00
CA ASP A 180 16.38 -23.91 6.12
C ASP A 180 15.94 -24.78 4.96
N ALA A 181 16.45 -24.49 3.75
CA ALA A 181 16.17 -25.26 2.55
C ALA A 181 16.78 -26.68 2.64
N VAL A 182 18.04 -26.79 3.09
CA VAL A 182 18.71 -28.09 3.30
C VAL A 182 17.96 -28.95 4.32
N GLN A 183 17.50 -28.37 5.42
CA GLN A 183 16.69 -29.09 6.42
C GLN A 183 15.37 -29.65 5.86
N ARG A 184 14.87 -29.05 4.77
CA ARG A 184 13.60 -29.41 4.12
C ARG A 184 13.78 -30.17 2.80
N GLY A 185 15.02 -30.43 2.38
CA GLY A 185 15.32 -31.05 1.09
C GLY A 185 14.84 -30.22 -0.10
N ILE A 186 15.00 -28.89 -0.02
CA ILE A 186 14.63 -27.93 -1.07
C ILE A 186 15.92 -27.43 -1.74
N ASP A 187 15.99 -27.51 -3.07
CA ASP A 187 17.02 -26.90 -3.88
C ASP A 187 16.57 -25.56 -4.48
N ASP A 188 17.53 -24.77 -4.96
CA ASP A 188 17.24 -23.50 -5.64
C ASP A 188 16.42 -23.75 -6.92
N GLY A 189 15.34 -22.99 -7.09
CA GLY A 189 14.44 -23.13 -8.23
C GLY A 189 13.36 -24.22 -8.09
N ASP A 190 13.33 -24.98 -7.00
CA ASP A 190 12.26 -25.95 -6.74
C ASP A 190 10.90 -25.26 -6.52
N GLU A 191 9.81 -25.95 -6.88
CA GLU A 191 8.48 -25.52 -6.46
C GLU A 191 8.24 -25.96 -5.01
N VAL A 192 7.84 -25.01 -4.18
CA VAL A 192 7.59 -25.22 -2.76
C VAL A 192 6.23 -24.67 -2.37
N ARG A 193 5.61 -25.33 -1.40
CA ARG A 193 4.36 -24.89 -0.79
C ARG A 193 4.67 -24.19 0.53
N VAL A 194 4.32 -22.90 0.63
CA VAL A 194 4.36 -22.11 1.88
C VAL A 194 2.96 -22.13 2.48
N PHE A 195 2.81 -22.53 3.74
CA PHE A 195 1.49 -22.75 4.32
C PHE A 195 1.43 -22.60 5.85
N ASN A 196 0.22 -22.40 6.35
CA ASN A 196 -0.19 -22.54 7.75
C ASN A 196 -1.67 -22.96 7.81
N ASP A 197 -2.30 -22.89 8.99
CA ASP A 197 -3.71 -23.26 9.17
C ASP A 197 -4.68 -22.36 8.38
N ARG A 198 -4.28 -21.13 8.02
CA ARG A 198 -5.13 -20.16 7.31
C ARG A 198 -5.11 -20.35 5.80
N GLY A 199 -4.00 -20.80 5.26
CA GLY A 199 -3.85 -20.91 3.82
C GLY A 199 -2.54 -21.51 3.37
N ALA A 200 -2.40 -21.56 2.05
CA ALA A 200 -1.19 -22.00 1.38
C ALA A 200 -1.05 -21.27 0.04
N ILE A 201 0.20 -21.11 -0.40
CA ILE A 201 0.57 -20.69 -1.75
C ILE A 201 1.73 -21.54 -2.24
N THR A 202 1.69 -21.96 -3.51
CA THR A 202 2.82 -22.60 -4.18
C THR A 202 3.60 -21.57 -4.99
N LEU A 203 4.92 -21.51 -4.77
CA LEU A 203 5.86 -20.60 -5.40
C LEU A 203 7.17 -21.32 -5.73
N GLN A 204 7.95 -20.76 -6.65
CA GLN A 204 9.31 -21.22 -6.87
C GLN A 204 10.24 -20.65 -5.79
N CYS A 205 11.12 -21.49 -5.25
CA CYS A 205 12.14 -21.13 -4.29
C CYS A 205 13.30 -20.38 -4.95
N GLU A 206 13.76 -19.33 -4.29
CA GLU A 206 15.03 -18.64 -4.55
C GLU A 206 15.87 -18.71 -3.27
N LEU A 207 17.00 -19.41 -3.31
CA LEU A 207 17.93 -19.41 -2.19
C LEU A 207 18.65 -18.06 -2.11
N SER A 208 18.64 -17.45 -0.93
CA SER A 208 19.21 -16.12 -0.73
C SER A 208 19.91 -16.00 0.62
N ASP A 209 21.12 -15.44 0.62
CA ASP A 209 21.86 -15.08 1.82
C ASP A 209 21.37 -13.73 2.41
N ASP A 210 20.45 -13.02 1.72
CA ASP A 210 19.81 -11.78 2.21
C ASP A 210 18.66 -12.05 3.19
N VAL A 211 18.30 -13.32 3.40
CA VAL A 211 17.25 -13.77 4.32
C VAL A 211 17.91 -14.59 5.43
N GLN A 212 17.58 -14.31 6.69
CA GLN A 212 18.16 -15.03 7.83
C GLN A 212 17.58 -16.45 7.97
N PRO A 213 18.33 -17.41 8.56
CA PRO A 213 17.75 -18.67 9.00
C PRO A 213 16.51 -18.45 9.88
N GLY A 214 15.46 -19.23 9.67
CA GLY A 214 14.17 -19.11 10.34
C GLY A 214 13.21 -18.08 9.72
N LEU A 215 13.59 -17.44 8.61
CA LEU A 215 12.79 -16.40 7.94
C LEU A 215 12.45 -16.83 6.50
N VAL A 216 11.20 -16.60 6.12
CA VAL A 216 10.67 -16.77 4.77
C VAL A 216 10.25 -15.41 4.26
N ALA A 217 10.73 -15.01 3.08
CA ALA A 217 10.30 -13.77 2.45
C ALA A 217 9.50 -14.04 1.18
N VAL A 218 8.29 -13.48 1.12
CA VAL A 218 7.43 -13.55 -0.07
C VAL A 218 6.99 -12.12 -0.43
N PRO A 219 7.17 -11.67 -1.68
CA PRO A 219 6.80 -10.31 -2.04
C PRO A 219 5.28 -10.10 -2.07
N PHE A 220 4.80 -8.98 -1.53
CA PHE A 220 3.41 -8.55 -1.71
C PHE A 220 3.22 -7.78 -3.04
N GLY A 221 1.96 -7.55 -3.42
CA GLY A 221 1.60 -6.80 -4.63
C GLY A 221 1.33 -7.68 -5.85
N TRP A 222 1.58 -8.98 -5.75
CA TRP A 222 1.20 -9.93 -6.79
C TRP A 222 -0.30 -10.24 -6.75
N TRP A 223 -0.90 -10.41 -7.92
CA TRP A 223 -2.31 -10.72 -8.03
C TRP A 223 -2.57 -12.18 -7.68
N HIS A 224 -3.81 -12.49 -7.28
CA HIS A 224 -4.23 -13.83 -6.88
C HIS A 224 -3.94 -14.91 -7.95
N ARG A 225 -3.96 -14.54 -9.23
CA ARG A 225 -3.63 -15.43 -10.36
C ARG A 225 -2.15 -15.83 -10.45
N SER A 226 -1.28 -15.22 -9.64
CA SER A 226 0.16 -15.46 -9.65
C SER A 226 0.58 -16.70 -8.85
N SER A 227 -0.37 -17.38 -8.20
CA SER A 227 -0.20 -18.70 -7.60
C SER A 227 -1.28 -19.67 -8.10
N PRO A 228 -1.01 -20.99 -8.10
CA PRO A 228 -2.01 -22.01 -8.45
C PRO A 228 -3.27 -21.96 -7.58
N GLU A 229 -3.14 -21.57 -6.31
CA GLU A 229 -4.25 -21.49 -5.35
C GLU A 229 -5.21 -20.31 -5.60
N GLY A 230 -4.88 -19.39 -6.51
CA GLY A 230 -5.70 -18.19 -6.69
C GLY A 230 -5.63 -17.23 -5.49
N ARG A 231 -4.49 -17.23 -4.77
CA ARG A 231 -4.28 -16.49 -3.52
C ARG A 231 -2.93 -15.76 -3.51
N GLY A 232 -2.84 -14.63 -2.80
CA GLY A 232 -1.58 -13.94 -2.54
C GLY A 232 -1.00 -14.30 -1.17
N VAL A 233 0.18 -13.76 -0.87
CA VAL A 233 0.86 -13.94 0.44
C VAL A 233 -0.03 -13.57 1.64
N ASN A 234 -0.92 -12.59 1.49
CA ASN A 234 -1.87 -12.19 2.54
C ASN A 234 -2.88 -13.28 2.92
N ALA A 235 -2.96 -14.41 2.20
CA ALA A 235 -3.73 -15.57 2.64
C ALA A 235 -3.09 -16.30 3.83
N LEU A 236 -1.82 -16.00 4.15
CA LEU A 236 -1.06 -16.59 5.24
C LEU A 236 -1.01 -15.67 6.48
N THR A 237 -1.15 -14.35 6.29
CA THR A 237 -0.91 -13.35 7.33
C THR A 237 -1.92 -13.43 8.48
N ASN A 238 -1.47 -13.14 9.70
CA ASN A 238 -2.31 -13.03 10.88
C ASN A 238 -3.28 -11.84 10.74
N PRO A 239 -4.61 -12.07 10.78
CA PRO A 239 -5.60 -11.01 10.67
C PRO A 239 -5.96 -10.37 12.01
N THR A 240 -5.36 -10.81 13.11
CA THR A 240 -5.67 -10.32 14.46
C THR A 240 -5.22 -8.86 14.58
N PRO A 241 -6.11 -7.94 14.97
CA PRO A 241 -5.72 -6.58 15.31
C PRO A 241 -4.72 -6.58 16.46
N HIS A 242 -3.79 -5.64 16.46
CA HIS A 242 -2.88 -5.48 17.58
C HIS A 242 -3.66 -4.92 18.79
N ASP A 243 -3.72 -5.67 19.89
CA ASP A 243 -4.52 -5.30 21.06
C ASP A 243 -3.93 -4.10 21.85
N ASP A 244 -2.62 -3.81 21.67
CA ASP A 244 -1.91 -2.80 22.49
C ASP A 244 -1.87 -1.37 21.89
N ASP A 245 -2.44 -1.12 20.71
CA ASP A 245 -2.26 0.18 20.03
C ASP A 245 -3.47 1.11 20.04
N ASP A 246 -4.63 0.67 20.55
CA ASP A 246 -5.92 1.39 20.53
C ASP A 246 -6.35 1.91 19.13
N VAL A 247 -5.65 1.52 18.06
CA VAL A 247 -5.87 1.99 16.68
C VAL A 247 -6.16 0.86 15.69
N GLY A 248 -5.98 -0.39 16.10
CA GLY A 248 -6.38 -1.58 15.35
C GLY A 248 -5.46 -1.91 14.19
N SER A 249 -4.14 -1.72 14.34
CA SER A 249 -3.18 -2.05 13.28
C SER A 249 -3.14 -3.55 13.00
N ALA A 250 -2.81 -3.92 11.77
CA ALA A 250 -2.66 -5.31 11.36
C ALA A 250 -1.23 -5.83 11.58
N ALA A 251 -1.10 -7.02 12.16
CA ALA A 251 0.18 -7.65 12.48
C ALA A 251 0.70 -8.53 11.31
N PHE A 252 0.85 -7.95 10.11
CA PHE A 252 1.18 -8.71 8.88
C PHE A 252 2.48 -9.53 8.95
N HIS A 253 3.47 -9.08 9.74
CA HIS A 253 4.76 -9.75 9.90
C HIS A 253 4.88 -10.54 11.21
N ASP A 254 3.81 -10.56 12.01
CA ASP A 254 3.63 -11.52 13.10
C ASP A 254 2.90 -12.72 12.50
N THR A 255 3.64 -13.56 11.77
CA THR A 255 3.05 -14.68 11.04
C THR A 255 4.03 -15.83 10.95
N LEU A 256 3.60 -17.01 11.36
CA LEU A 256 4.36 -18.24 11.23
C LEU A 256 3.85 -19.10 10.09
N VAL A 257 4.79 -19.75 9.41
CA VAL A 257 4.56 -20.67 8.30
C VAL A 257 5.48 -21.89 8.38
N GLU A 258 5.14 -22.90 7.58
CA GLU A 258 6.06 -23.96 7.18
C GLU A 258 6.22 -23.95 5.66
N VAL A 259 7.34 -24.50 5.19
CA VAL A 259 7.63 -24.69 3.77
C VAL A 259 7.98 -26.15 3.50
N ARG A 260 7.51 -26.70 2.39
CA ARG A 260 7.86 -28.05 1.93
C ARG A 260 7.95 -28.13 0.40
N PRO A 261 8.71 -29.08 -0.17
CA PRO A 261 8.63 -29.40 -1.60
C PRO A 261 7.20 -29.77 -2.02
N VAL A 262 6.85 -29.48 -3.28
CA VAL A 262 5.57 -29.88 -3.90
C VAL A 262 5.60 -31.33 -4.36
#